data_AF-A0A9W5WUD3-F1
#
_entry.id   AF-A0A9W5WUD3-F1
#
_cell.length_a   1.000
_cell.length_b   1.000
_cell.length_c   1.000
_cell.angle_alpha   90.00
_cell.angle_beta   90.00
_cell.angle_gamma   90.00
#
_symmetry.space_group_name_H-M   'P 1'
#
loop_
_entity.id
_entity.type
_entity.pdbx_description
1 polymer ?
#
loop_
_entity_poly.entity_id
_entity_poly.type
_entity_poly.pdbx_seq_one_letter_code
_entity_poly.pdbx_strand_id
1 'polypeptide(L)'
;MGGGQSLMSTSFNLRLQAREVLKLHAQCEREEEAEKLKVKRALEKGNVEAARIHAANSIRKHNEALRYLQYHTKLEILRNQVDSAERSNQVTCELRKALPQLKKLTTNKHMDSATVFNEFEKIFDDLEVTEAYADQTMSNSTAHLAPQYEVDTLISQVADEHALDIGNMLDSACAIRGAVTNRNNTGKLTE
;
A
#
# COMPACT_ATOMS: atom_id res chain seq x y z
N MET A 1 31.36 6.60 2.95
CA MET A 1 30.46 7.72 2.62
C MET A 1 29.05 7.14 2.46
N GLY A 2 28.38 6.64 3.51
CA GLY A 2 28.09 7.38 4.74
C GLY A 2 26.96 8.38 4.49
N GLY A 3 25.89 7.95 3.79
CA GLY A 3 24.66 8.74 3.65
C GLY A 3 24.02 8.84 5.02
N GLY A 4 24.46 9.84 5.78
CA GLY A 4 23.95 10.17 7.10
C GLY A 4 22.44 10.21 7.07
N GLN A 5 21.86 9.48 8.01
CA GLN A 5 20.44 9.44 8.32
C GLN A 5 19.90 10.89 8.32
N SER A 6 19.09 11.22 7.32
CA SER A 6 18.16 12.32 7.45
C SER A 6 17.24 11.99 8.62
N LEU A 7 16.95 12.99 9.45
CA LEU A 7 16.42 12.95 10.83
C LEU A 7 15.05 12.24 11.06
N MET A 8 14.56 11.45 10.11
CA MET A 8 13.48 10.47 10.22
C MET A 8 13.80 9.34 9.25
N SER A 9 13.67 8.07 9.65
CA SER A 9 13.79 6.95 8.71
C SER A 9 12.83 7.19 7.53
N THR A 10 13.27 6.90 6.30
CA THR A 10 12.46 7.12 5.09
C THR A 10 11.08 6.45 5.22
N SER A 11 11.05 5.28 5.84
CA SER A 11 9.82 4.57 6.22
C SER A 11 8.89 5.43 7.11
N PHE A 12 9.44 6.08 8.15
CA PHE A 12 8.66 6.93 9.04
C PHE A 12 8.14 8.20 8.35
N ASN A 13 8.91 8.79 7.43
CA ASN A 13 8.43 9.89 6.58
C ASN A 13 7.26 9.45 5.69
N LEU A 14 7.38 8.31 5.02
CA LEU A 14 6.33 7.77 4.17
C LEU A 14 5.06 7.46 4.97
N ARG A 15 5.20 6.92 6.18
CA ARG A 15 4.08 6.69 7.11
C ARG A 15 3.37 7.99 7.51
N LEU A 16 4.13 9.05 7.78
CA LEU A 16 3.54 10.35 8.13
C LEU A 16 2.76 10.93 6.96
N GLN A 17 3.33 10.89 5.76
CA GLN A 17 2.66 11.32 4.53
C GLN A 17 1.41 10.48 4.23
N ALA A 18 1.48 9.16 4.40
CA ALA A 18 0.34 8.28 4.21
C ALA A 18 -0.83 8.64 5.15
N ARG A 19 -0.52 9.00 6.40
CA ARG A 19 -1.53 9.48 7.37
C ARG A 19 -2.10 10.85 7.00
N GLU A 20 -1.27 11.76 6.49
CA GLU A 20 -1.73 13.06 6.01
C GLU A 20 -2.69 12.92 4.83
N VAL A 21 -2.36 12.04 3.88
CA VAL A 21 -3.22 11.73 2.73
C VAL A 21 -4.58 11.17 3.15
N LEU A 22 -4.64 10.33 4.19
CA LEU A 22 -5.91 9.87 4.74
C LEU A 22 -6.77 11.00 5.33
N LYS A 23 -6.14 12.01 5.95
CA LYS A 23 -6.87 13.20 6.42
C LYS A 23 -7.44 14.00 5.26
N LEU A 24 -6.68 14.15 4.18
CA LEU A 24 -7.13 14.84 2.96
C LEU A 24 -8.28 14.07 2.29
N HIS A 25 -8.20 12.73 2.21
CA HIS A 25 -9.29 11.88 1.75
C HIS A 25 -10.58 12.11 2.56
N ALA A 26 -10.51 12.00 3.89
CA ALA A 26 -11.66 12.23 4.77
C ALA A 26 -12.18 13.69 4.72
N GLN A 27 -11.32 14.65 4.36
CA GLN A 27 -11.76 16.02 4.11
C GLN A 27 -12.54 16.12 2.80
N CYS A 28 -12.08 15.48 1.72
CA CYS A 28 -12.80 15.45 0.46
C CYS A 28 -14.18 14.79 0.59
N GLU A 29 -14.31 13.71 1.38
CA GLU A 29 -15.61 13.07 1.64
C GLU A 29 -16.57 14.01 2.38
N ARG A 30 -16.10 14.71 3.42
CA ARG A 30 -16.92 15.72 4.11
C ARG A 30 -17.37 16.86 3.19
N GLU A 31 -16.49 17.33 2.31
CA GLU A 31 -16.80 18.34 1.31
C GLU A 31 -17.79 17.81 0.26
N GLU A 32 -17.66 16.55 -0.16
CA GLU A 32 -18.60 15.87 -1.07
C GLU A 32 -20.01 15.82 -0.47
N GLU A 33 -20.14 15.39 0.78
CA GLU A 33 -21.43 15.33 1.50
C GLU A 33 -22.06 16.72 1.65
N ALA A 34 -21.25 17.73 1.97
CA ALA A 34 -21.71 19.11 2.06
C ALA A 34 -22.27 19.62 0.72
N GLU A 35 -21.62 19.31 -0.40
CA GLU A 35 -22.12 19.65 -1.74
C GLU A 35 -23.40 18.87 -2.09
N LYS A 36 -23.51 17.58 -1.73
CA LYS A 36 -24.77 16.82 -1.89
C LYS A 36 -25.93 17.47 -1.14
N LEU A 37 -25.68 17.99 0.07
CA LEU A 37 -26.69 18.71 0.84
C LEU A 37 -27.12 20.01 0.15
N LYS A 38 -26.18 20.74 -0.47
CA LYS A 38 -26.46 21.95 -1.26
C LYS A 38 -27.27 21.62 -2.52
N VAL A 39 -27.01 20.50 -3.18
CA VAL A 39 -27.84 20.02 -4.30
C VAL A 39 -29.28 19.84 -3.87
N LYS A 40 -29.53 19.16 -2.74
CA LYS A 40 -30.89 18.97 -2.21
C LYS A 40 -31.59 20.32 -1.98
N ARG A 41 -30.92 21.25 -1.30
CA ARG A 41 -31.45 22.61 -1.05
C ARG A 41 -31.69 23.42 -2.33
N ALA A 42 -30.86 23.25 -3.36
CA ALA A 42 -31.03 23.95 -4.63
C ALA A 42 -32.22 23.40 -5.43
N LEU A 43 -32.45 22.07 -5.35
CA LEU A 43 -33.61 21.42 -5.95
C LEU A 43 -34.92 21.82 -5.26
N GLU A 44 -34.94 21.89 -3.93
CA GLU A 44 -36.11 22.38 -3.15
C GLU A 44 -36.50 23.81 -3.54
N LYS A 45 -35.52 24.65 -3.87
CA LYS A 45 -35.74 26.03 -4.33
C LYS A 45 -36.09 26.14 -5.82
N GLY A 46 -36.12 25.03 -6.56
CA GLY A 46 -36.39 25.00 -8.00
C GLY A 46 -35.26 25.55 -8.87
N ASN A 47 -34.04 25.76 -8.32
CA ASN A 47 -32.91 26.28 -9.09
C ASN A 47 -32.05 25.13 -9.65
N VAL A 48 -32.45 24.67 -10.84
CA VAL A 48 -31.85 23.52 -11.53
C VAL A 48 -30.38 23.78 -11.91
N GLU A 49 -30.02 25.00 -12.30
CA GLU A 49 -28.64 25.31 -12.67
C GLU A 49 -27.69 25.35 -11.48
N ALA A 50 -28.13 25.90 -10.34
CA ALA A 50 -27.35 25.81 -9.10
C ALA A 50 -27.18 24.35 -8.65
N ALA A 51 -28.22 23.53 -8.76
CA ALA A 51 -28.15 22.10 -8.45
C ALA A 51 -27.15 21.35 -9.35
N ARG A 52 -27.11 21.67 -10.65
CA ARG A 52 -26.15 21.08 -11.60
C ARG A 52 -24.69 21.41 -11.24
N ILE A 53 -24.42 22.65 -10.85
CA ILE A 53 -23.07 23.10 -10.44
C ILE A 53 -22.63 22.38 -9.15
N HIS A 54 -23.50 22.32 -8.14
CA HIS A 54 -23.20 21.62 -6.87
C HIS A 54 -23.03 20.11 -7.09
N ALA A 55 -23.80 19.50 -7.99
CA ALA A 55 -23.66 18.09 -8.33
C ALA A 55 -22.33 17.81 -9.03
N ALA A 56 -21.93 18.64 -9.99
CA ALA A 56 -20.62 18.52 -10.64
C ALA A 56 -19.46 18.66 -9.63
N ASN A 57 -19.58 19.59 -8.68
CA ASN A 57 -18.60 19.75 -7.60
C ASN A 57 -18.53 18.53 -6.67
N SER A 58 -19.68 17.94 -6.32
CA SER A 58 -19.73 16.70 -5.53
C SER A 58 -19.01 15.55 -6.25
N ILE A 59 -19.30 15.34 -7.54
CA ILE A 59 -18.64 14.28 -8.33
C ILE A 59 -17.13 14.54 -8.43
N ARG A 60 -16.71 15.79 -8.60
CA ARG A 60 -15.29 16.16 -8.62
C ARG A 60 -14.61 15.80 -7.29
N LYS A 61 -15.24 16.12 -6.16
CA LYS A 61 -14.72 15.83 -4.82
C LYS A 61 -14.67 14.33 -4.53
N HIS A 62 -15.67 13.57 -4.98
CA HIS A 62 -15.67 12.11 -4.91
C HIS A 62 -14.46 11.50 -5.66
N ASN A 63 -14.24 11.93 -6.91
CA ASN A 63 -13.09 11.47 -7.70
C ASN A 63 -11.74 11.88 -7.08
N GLU A 64 -11.69 13.05 -6.44
CA GLU A 64 -10.52 13.52 -5.69
C GLU A 64 -10.26 12.63 -4.46
N ALA A 65 -11.31 12.26 -3.71
CA ALA A 65 -11.22 11.33 -2.59
C ALA A 65 -10.68 9.95 -3.01
N LEU A 66 -11.15 9.40 -4.13
CA LEU A 66 -10.65 8.14 -4.68
C LEU A 66 -9.16 8.23 -5.08
N ARG A 67 -8.73 9.35 -5.65
CA ARG A 67 -7.31 9.57 -5.99
C ARG A 67 -6.42 9.61 -4.76
N TYR A 68 -6.87 10.26 -3.68
CA TYR A 68 -6.13 10.25 -2.42
C TYR A 68 -6.05 8.85 -1.80
N LEU A 69 -7.12 8.06 -1.87
CA LEU A 69 -7.10 6.67 -1.41
C LEU A 69 -6.07 5.83 -2.19
N GLN A 70 -6.06 5.96 -3.52
CA GLN A 70 -5.04 5.29 -4.36
C GLN A 70 -3.62 5.76 -4.03
N TYR A 71 -3.44 7.05 -3.76
CA TYR A 71 -2.14 7.60 -3.40
C TYR A 71 -1.67 7.07 -2.03
N HIS A 72 -2.56 6.96 -1.05
CA HIS A 72 -2.29 6.32 0.23
C HIS A 72 -1.80 4.87 0.03
N THR A 73 -2.51 4.06 -0.75
CA THR A 73 -2.09 2.68 -1.05
C THR A 73 -0.70 2.61 -1.67
N LYS A 74 -0.38 3.52 -2.60
CA LYS A 74 0.95 3.60 -3.22
C LYS A 74 2.03 3.93 -2.19
N LEU A 75 1.77 4.87 -1.27
CA LEU A 75 2.72 5.22 -0.20
C LEU A 75 2.95 4.05 0.76
N GLU A 76 1.90 3.31 1.10
CA GLU A 76 1.99 2.11 1.95
C GLU A 76 2.81 1.00 1.28
N ILE A 77 2.63 0.77 -0.02
CA ILE A 77 3.45 -0.17 -0.79
C ILE A 77 4.92 0.26 -0.78
N LEU A 78 5.20 1.53 -1.04
CA LEU A 78 6.57 2.06 -1.03
C LEU A 78 7.21 1.95 0.35
N ARG A 79 6.47 2.22 1.43
CA ARG A 79 6.94 2.02 2.80
C ARG A 79 7.32 0.56 3.02
N ASN A 80 6.45 -0.39 2.68
CA ASN A 80 6.72 -1.82 2.86
C ASN A 80 7.96 -2.29 2.08
N GLN A 81 8.16 -1.75 0.88
CA GLN A 81 9.37 -2.03 0.10
C GLN A 81 10.63 -1.48 0.79
N VAL A 82 10.57 -0.27 1.35
CA VAL A 82 11.68 0.32 2.12
C VAL A 82 11.96 -0.50 3.39
N ASP A 83 10.94 -0.92 4.13
CA ASP A 83 11.08 -1.73 5.34
C ASP A 83 11.68 -3.12 5.03
N SER A 84 11.29 -3.72 3.90
CA SER A 84 11.89 -4.98 3.43
C SER A 84 13.36 -4.81 3.05
N ALA A 85 13.68 -3.74 2.32
CA ALA A 85 15.07 -3.41 1.96
C ALA A 85 15.94 -3.14 3.20
N GLU A 86 15.42 -2.41 4.19
CA GLU A 86 16.13 -2.13 5.45
C GLU A 86 16.42 -3.42 6.23
N ARG A 87 15.43 -4.33 6.36
CA ARG A 87 15.63 -5.64 6.99
C ARG A 87 16.65 -6.50 6.26
N SER A 88 16.57 -6.59 4.94
CA SER A 88 17.55 -7.33 4.13
C SER A 88 18.97 -6.76 4.27
N ASN A 89 19.10 -5.43 4.33
CA ASN A 89 20.37 -4.77 4.61
C ASN A 89 20.90 -5.07 6.02
N GLN A 90 20.02 -5.15 7.03
CA GLN A 90 20.39 -5.52 8.40
C GLN A 90 20.94 -6.95 8.45
N VAL A 91 20.22 -7.93 7.89
CA VAL A 91 20.68 -9.33 7.80
C VAL A 91 22.01 -9.43 7.06
N THR A 92 22.16 -8.70 5.94
CA THR A 92 23.41 -8.67 5.17
C THR A 92 24.57 -8.08 5.99
N CYS A 93 24.31 -7.08 6.83
CA CYS A 93 25.32 -6.50 7.71
C CYS A 93 25.74 -7.46 8.83
N GLU A 94 24.81 -8.21 9.43
CA GLU A 94 25.13 -9.20 10.45
C GLU A 94 25.91 -10.39 9.85
N LEU A 95 25.49 -10.89 8.68
CA LEU A 95 26.26 -11.91 7.94
C LEU A 95 27.68 -11.41 7.60
N ARG A 96 27.83 -10.14 7.20
CA ARG A 96 29.16 -9.54 6.95
C ARG A 96 30.02 -9.49 8.21
N LYS A 97 29.44 -9.29 9.40
CA LYS A 97 30.17 -9.31 10.69
C LYS A 97 30.52 -10.72 11.15
N ALA A 98 29.66 -11.70 10.89
CA ALA A 98 29.85 -13.10 11.26
C ALA A 98 30.87 -13.83 10.36
N LEU A 99 30.89 -13.53 9.05
CA LEU A 99 31.74 -14.22 8.06
C LEU A 99 33.25 -14.24 8.40
N PRO A 100 33.88 -13.14 8.88
CA PRO A 100 35.29 -13.17 9.30
C PRO A 100 35.53 -13.99 10.56
N GLN A 101 34.55 -14.08 11.47
CA GLN A 101 34.66 -14.91 12.68
C GLN A 101 34.62 -16.38 12.30
N LEU A 102 33.66 -16.78 11.47
CA LEU A 102 33.58 -18.13 10.93
C LEU A 102 34.87 -18.53 10.21
N LYS A 103 35.41 -17.67 9.33
CA LYS A 103 36.67 -17.93 8.62
C LYS A 103 37.86 -18.13 9.57
N LYS A 104 37.93 -17.40 10.69
CA LYS A 104 38.98 -17.57 11.70
C LYS A 104 38.87 -18.92 12.40
N LEU A 105 37.65 -19.36 12.74
CA LEU A 105 37.40 -20.65 13.38
C LEU A 105 37.77 -21.83 12.46
N THR A 106 37.41 -21.76 11.18
CA THR A 106 37.77 -22.83 10.22
C THR A 106 39.28 -22.90 9.91
N THR A 107 40.01 -21.79 10.09
CA THR A 107 41.46 -21.75 9.85
C THR A 107 42.26 -22.21 11.07
N ASN A 108 41.71 -22.09 12.28
CA ASN A 108 42.33 -22.55 13.52
C ASN A 108 42.17 -24.07 13.69
N LYS A 109 43.17 -24.85 13.23
CA LYS A 109 43.20 -26.33 13.29
C LYS A 109 43.27 -26.95 14.70
N HIS A 110 43.21 -26.16 15.77
CA HIS A 110 43.42 -26.60 17.15
C HIS A 110 42.18 -26.44 18.04
N MET A 111 41.02 -26.10 17.49
CA MET A 111 39.78 -26.05 18.26
C MET A 111 39.08 -27.41 18.27
N ASP A 112 38.62 -27.83 19.44
CA ASP A 112 37.76 -29.01 19.56
C ASP A 112 36.45 -28.78 18.78
N SER A 113 36.00 -29.85 18.11
CA SER A 113 34.80 -29.81 17.26
C SER A 113 33.54 -29.33 17.99
N ALA A 114 33.46 -29.55 19.31
CA ALA A 114 32.35 -29.09 20.15
C ALA A 114 32.30 -27.56 20.31
N THR A 115 33.46 -26.91 20.41
CA THR A 115 33.53 -25.45 20.57
C THR A 115 33.19 -24.73 19.27
N VAL A 116 33.62 -25.29 18.13
CA VAL A 116 33.24 -24.79 16.80
C VAL A 116 31.73 -24.92 16.57
N PHE A 117 31.11 -26.00 17.02
CA PHE A 117 29.66 -26.20 16.89
C PHE A 117 28.85 -25.23 17.77
N ASN A 118 29.26 -25.01 19.03
CA ASN A 118 28.60 -24.05 19.91
C ASN A 118 28.68 -22.60 19.40
N GLU A 119 29.80 -22.19 18.79
CA GLU A 119 29.89 -20.86 18.17
C GLU A 119 29.09 -20.76 16.87
N PHE A 120 28.94 -21.87 16.13
CA PHE A 120 28.06 -21.94 14.97
C PHE A 120 26.58 -21.83 15.39
N GLU A 121 26.15 -22.56 16.41
CA GLU A 121 24.80 -22.43 17.00
C GLU A 121 24.54 -21.01 17.46
N LYS A 122 25.49 -20.35 18.13
CA LYS A 122 25.31 -18.96 18.55
C LYS A 122 25.13 -17.98 17.38
N ILE A 123 25.88 -18.15 16.30
CA ILE A 123 25.73 -17.33 15.09
C ILE A 123 24.38 -17.61 14.41
N PHE A 124 23.91 -18.86 14.45
CA PHE A 124 22.60 -19.26 13.90
C PHE A 124 21.43 -18.80 14.76
N ASP A 125 21.50 -18.91 16.08
CA ASP A 125 20.49 -18.41 17.03
C ASP A 125 20.34 -16.89 16.89
N ASP A 126 21.44 -16.15 16.80
CA ASP A 126 21.42 -14.70 16.60
C ASP A 126 20.79 -14.30 15.25
N LEU A 127 21.00 -15.12 14.20
CA LEU A 127 20.40 -14.95 12.88
C LEU A 127 18.91 -15.29 12.89
N GLU A 128 18.54 -16.41 13.52
CA GLU A 128 17.18 -16.95 13.57
C GLU A 128 16.26 -16.09 14.45
N VAL A 129 16.75 -15.55 15.57
CA VAL A 129 15.97 -14.56 16.36
C VAL A 129 15.65 -13.34 15.49
N THR A 130 16.59 -12.89 14.66
CA THR A 130 16.38 -11.73 13.76
C THR A 130 15.42 -12.07 12.60
N GLU A 131 15.52 -13.28 12.04
CA GLU A 131 14.65 -13.78 10.97
C GLU A 131 13.23 -14.06 11.49
N ALA A 132 13.06 -14.66 12.66
CA ALA A 132 11.75 -14.91 13.27
C ALA A 132 10.96 -13.61 13.54
N TYR A 133 11.64 -12.53 13.94
CA TYR A 133 11.01 -11.20 14.03
C TYR A 133 10.68 -10.59 12.66
N ALA A 134 11.44 -10.93 11.61
CA ALA A 134 11.21 -10.44 10.26
C ALA A 134 10.08 -11.21 9.54
N ASP A 135 10.07 -12.54 9.61
CA ASP A 135 9.14 -13.42 8.89
C ASP A 135 7.72 -13.35 9.42
N GLN A 136 7.54 -13.21 10.74
CA GLN A 136 6.20 -13.04 11.33
C GLN A 136 5.50 -11.75 10.87
N THR A 137 6.24 -10.80 10.26
CA THR A 137 5.70 -9.58 9.65
C THR A 137 5.75 -9.61 8.10
N MET A 138 6.39 -10.61 7.49
CA MET A 138 6.70 -10.61 6.04
C MET A 138 5.89 -11.62 5.22
N SER A 139 5.23 -12.60 5.84
CA SER A 139 4.30 -13.51 5.14
C SER A 139 3.10 -12.82 4.46
N ASN A 140 2.94 -11.49 4.62
CA ASN A 140 1.89 -10.70 3.98
C ASN A 140 2.35 -9.78 2.83
N SER A 141 3.64 -9.77 2.44
CA SER A 141 4.17 -8.67 1.60
C SER A 141 4.79 -9.03 0.24
N THR A 142 4.61 -10.25 -0.26
CA THR A 142 5.23 -10.70 -1.54
C THR A 142 4.23 -10.99 -2.68
N ALA A 143 3.03 -10.40 -2.68
CA ALA A 143 2.10 -10.48 -3.81
C ALA A 143 1.99 -9.13 -4.55
N HIS A 144 3.03 -8.73 -5.28
CA HIS A 144 3.06 -7.47 -6.05
C HIS A 144 2.17 -7.48 -7.31
N LEU A 145 1.33 -8.47 -7.53
CA LEU A 145 0.27 -8.38 -8.53
C LEU A 145 -0.89 -9.13 -7.93
N ALA A 146 -1.71 -8.53 -7.06
CA ALA A 146 -3.02 -9.11 -6.82
C ALA A 146 -3.72 -9.12 -8.19
N PRO A 147 -3.81 -10.26 -8.90
CA PRO A 147 -4.53 -10.34 -10.14
C PRO A 147 -5.95 -9.90 -9.80
N GLN A 148 -6.66 -9.21 -10.70
CA GLN A 148 -8.03 -8.78 -10.42
C GLN A 148 -8.88 -9.93 -9.84
N TYR A 149 -8.63 -11.16 -10.30
CA TYR A 149 -9.19 -12.39 -9.77
C TYR A 149 -9.03 -12.61 -8.25
N GLU A 150 -7.86 -12.39 -7.66
CA GLU A 150 -7.67 -12.61 -6.20
C GLU A 150 -8.33 -11.50 -5.38
N VAL A 151 -8.36 -10.27 -5.91
CA VAL A 151 -9.08 -9.15 -5.30
C VAL A 151 -10.59 -9.38 -5.36
N ASP A 152 -11.10 -9.79 -6.52
CA ASP A 152 -12.51 -10.07 -6.75
C ASP A 152 -12.97 -11.30 -5.93
N THR A 153 -12.11 -12.32 -5.77
CA THR A 153 -12.37 -13.49 -4.93
C THR A 153 -12.43 -13.12 -3.46
N LEU A 154 -11.50 -12.29 -2.97
CA LEU A 154 -11.52 -11.81 -1.59
C LEU A 154 -12.74 -10.91 -1.34
N ILE A 155 -13.07 -10.02 -2.28
CA ILE A 155 -14.27 -9.18 -2.20
C ILE A 155 -15.52 -10.05 -2.15
N SER A 156 -15.62 -11.10 -2.98
CA SER A 156 -16.75 -12.05 -2.95
C SER A 156 -16.82 -12.83 -1.64
N GLN A 157 -15.69 -13.31 -1.12
CA GLN A 157 -15.65 -14.04 0.16
C GLN A 157 -16.09 -13.15 1.33
N VAL A 158 -15.62 -11.90 1.38
CA VAL A 158 -16.03 -10.92 2.39
C VAL A 158 -17.50 -10.48 2.17
N ALA A 159 -18.00 -10.46 0.94
CA ALA A 159 -19.41 -10.23 0.62
C ALA A 159 -20.31 -11.30 1.23
N ASP A 160 -19.94 -12.56 1.02
CA ASP A 160 -20.69 -13.74 1.43
C ASP A 160 -20.68 -13.87 2.96
N GLU A 161 -19.56 -13.56 3.61
CA GLU A 161 -19.43 -13.52 5.06
C GLU A 161 -20.27 -12.39 5.71
N HIS A 162 -20.51 -11.29 5.00
CA HIS A 162 -21.26 -10.13 5.52
C HIS A 162 -22.67 -9.95 4.92
N ALA A 163 -23.15 -10.89 4.10
CA ALA A 163 -24.40 -10.79 3.34
C ALA A 163 -24.57 -9.44 2.61
N LEU A 164 -23.47 -8.86 2.13
CA LEU A 164 -23.49 -7.63 1.35
C LEU A 164 -23.68 -8.01 -0.11
N ASP A 165 -24.80 -7.60 -0.71
CA ASP A 165 -25.12 -7.87 -2.12
C ASP A 165 -24.19 -7.07 -3.05
N ILE A 166 -22.99 -7.62 -3.29
CA ILE A 166 -21.90 -6.99 -4.06
C ILE A 166 -22.16 -7.02 -5.58
N GLY A 167 -23.14 -7.82 -6.04
CA GLY A 167 -23.43 -8.01 -7.47
C GLY A 167 -23.69 -6.71 -8.23
N ASN A 168 -24.31 -5.71 -7.59
CA ASN A 168 -24.69 -4.47 -8.27
C ASN A 168 -23.63 -3.36 -8.24
N MET A 169 -22.63 -3.42 -7.36
CA MET A 169 -21.58 -2.37 -7.25
C MET A 169 -20.37 -2.61 -8.17
N LEU A 170 -19.99 -3.87 -8.40
CA LEU A 170 -18.87 -4.23 -9.29
C LEU A 170 -19.20 -4.01 -10.77
N ASP A 171 -20.44 -4.32 -11.18
CA ASP A 171 -20.89 -4.14 -12.57
C ASP A 171 -20.93 -2.64 -12.95
N SER A 172 -21.33 -1.79 -11.99
CA SER A 172 -21.33 -0.33 -12.14
C SER A 172 -19.92 0.26 -12.33
N ALA A 173 -18.89 -0.30 -11.67
CA ALA A 173 -17.51 0.15 -11.82
C ALA A 173 -16.88 -0.28 -13.16
N CYS A 174 -17.28 -1.43 -13.70
CA CYS A 174 -16.84 -1.91 -15.02
C CYS A 174 -17.51 -1.14 -16.17
N ALA A 175 -18.82 -0.87 -16.07
CA ALA A 175 -19.59 -0.13 -17.07
C ALA A 175 -19.09 1.31 -17.27
N ILE A 176 -18.66 1.99 -16.20
CA ILE A 176 -18.14 3.36 -16.28
C ILE A 176 -16.79 3.41 -17.04
N ARG A 177 -15.96 2.37 -16.94
CA ARG A 177 -14.67 2.30 -17.66
C ARG A 177 -14.87 2.09 -19.16
N GLY A 178 -15.89 1.32 -19.57
CA GLY A 178 -16.25 1.12 -20.98
C GLY A 178 -16.89 2.35 -21.65
N ALA A 179 -17.63 3.16 -20.88
CA ALA A 179 -18.30 4.36 -21.41
C ALA A 179 -17.35 5.56 -21.62
N VAL A 180 -16.19 5.60 -20.95
CA VAL A 180 -15.18 6.68 -21.09
C VAL A 180 -14.26 6.46 -22.29
N THR A 181 -13.95 5.22 -22.65
CA THR A 181 -13.08 4.91 -23.80
C THR A 181 -13.79 5.12 -25.14
N ASN A 182 -15.11 4.88 -25.21
CA ASN A 182 -15.86 5.03 -26.47
C ASN A 182 -16.13 6.50 -26.87
N ARG A 183 -16.10 7.45 -25.93
CA ARG A 183 -16.33 8.87 -26.23
C ARG A 183 -15.15 9.59 -26.89
N ASN A 184 -13.94 9.03 -26.82
CA ASN A 184 -12.73 9.70 -27.31
C ASN A 184 -12.39 9.36 -28.77
N ASN A 185 -13.15 8.46 -29.42
CA ASN A 185 -12.79 7.91 -30.74
C ASN A 185 -13.73 8.29 -31.90
N THR A 186 -14.67 9.22 -31.71
CA THR A 186 -15.62 9.65 -32.76
C THR A 186 -15.29 11.00 -33.41
N GLY A 187 -14.01 11.43 -33.37
CA GLY A 187 -13.60 12.78 -33.80
C GLY A 187 -12.64 12.88 -34.99
N LYS A 188 -12.31 11.78 -35.69
CA LYS A 188 -11.51 11.84 -36.92
C LYS A 188 -12.02 10.80 -37.91
N LEU A 189 -12.68 11.28 -38.97
CA LEU A 189 -12.72 10.72 -40.33
C LEU A 189 -13.87 11.38 -41.10
N THR A 190 -13.69 12.62 -41.55
CA THR A 190 -14.24 13.11 -42.83
C THR A 190 -13.34 14.21 -43.35
N GLU A 191 -12.98 14.07 -44.63
CA GLU A 191 -12.07 14.85 -45.50
C GLU A 191 -10.60 14.39 -45.52
#